data_AF-A0A958QAZ6-F1
#
_entry.id   AF-A0A958QAZ6-F1
#
_cell.length_a   1.000
_cell.length_b   1.000
_cell.length_c   1.000
_cell.angle_alpha   90.00
_cell.angle_beta   90.00
_cell.angle_gamma   90.00
#
_symmetry.space_group_name_H-M   'P 1'
#
loop_
_entity.id
_entity.type
_entity.pdbx_description
1 polymer ?
#
loop_
_entity_poly.entity_id
_entity_poly.type
_entity_poly.pdbx_seq_one_letter_code
_entity_poly.pdbx_strand_id
1 'polypeptide(L)' 'SAKLEPREIYRASASFHTLKGGAGFFGLTRFAEVSGSLESLLIDKDFNWDSEVNHLKELFSELKIEAEKLPKSAHIQSN' A
#
# COMPACT_ATOMS: atom_id res chain seq x y z
N SER A 1 -11.69 11.00 14.36
CA SER A 1 -10.61 10.73 13.40
C SER A 1 -10.30 11.99 12.63
N ALA A 2 -9.03 12.40 12.55
CA ALA A 2 -8.66 13.48 11.64
C ALA A 2 -8.84 13.00 10.20
N LYS A 3 -9.62 13.72 9.40
CA LYS A 3 -9.72 13.47 7.96
C LYS A 3 -8.42 13.97 7.32
N LEU A 4 -7.88 13.22 6.36
CA LEU A 4 -6.69 13.63 5.63
C LEU A 4 -7.05 14.75 4.65
N GLU A 5 -6.17 15.73 4.52
CA GLU A 5 -6.27 16.76 3.50
C GLU A 5 -6.07 16.15 2.09
N PRO A 6 -6.66 16.71 1.02
CA PRO A 6 -6.52 16.16 -0.34
C PRO A 6 -5.07 15.94 -0.78
N ARG A 7 -4.16 16.83 -0.36
CA ARG A 7 -2.72 16.70 -0.64
C ARG A 7 -2.10 15.48 0.04
N GLU A 8 -2.57 15.11 1.22
CA GLU A 8 -2.09 13.94 1.96
C GLU A 8 -2.59 12.65 1.32
N ILE A 9 -3.84 12.63 0.87
CA ILE A 9 -4.41 11.52 0.08
C ILE A 9 -3.59 11.28 -1.19
N TYR A 10 -3.28 12.34 -1.93
CA TYR A 10 -2.44 12.25 -3.13
C TYR A 10 -1.03 11.72 -2.83
N ARG A 11 -0.40 12.19 -1.74
CA ARG A 11 0.92 11.70 -1.32
C ARG A 11 0.88 10.22 -0.94
N ALA A 12 -0.18 9.78 -0.27
CA ALA A 12 -0.37 8.37 0.06
C ALA A 12 -0.52 7.53 -1.23
N SER A 13 -1.36 7.96 -2.17
CA SER A 13 -1.50 7.29 -3.47
C SER A 13 -0.16 7.16 -4.21
N ALA A 14 0.62 8.23 -4.32
CA ALA A 14 1.94 8.19 -4.96
C ALA A 14 2.91 7.19 -4.30
N SER A 15 2.79 7.00 -2.98
CA SER A 15 3.58 6.01 -2.25
C SER A 15 3.17 4.59 -2.63
N PHE A 16 1.86 4.33 -2.75
CA PHE A 16 1.35 3.04 -3.22
C PHE A 16 1.68 2.75 -4.68
N HIS A 17 1.69 3.77 -5.53
CA HIS A 17 2.17 3.63 -6.91
C HIS A 17 3.61 3.12 -6.97
N THR A 18 4.47 3.69 -6.13
CA THR A 18 5.88 3.28 -6.02
C THR A 18 6.00 1.83 -5.53
N LEU A 19 5.22 1.47 -4.49
CA LEU A 19 5.17 0.10 -3.97
C LEU A 19 4.67 -0.90 -5.01
N LYS A 20 3.59 -0.56 -5.74
CA LYS A 20 3.06 -1.36 -6.85
C LYS A 20 4.13 -1.62 -7.90
N GLY A 21 4.82 -0.57 -8.36
CA GLY A 21 5.86 -0.66 -9.37
C GLY A 21 7.05 -1.52 -8.92
N GLY A 22 7.56 -1.27 -7.71
CA GLY A 22 8.65 -2.04 -7.12
C GLY A 22 8.28 -3.52 -6.93
N ALA A 23 7.12 -3.80 -6.32
CA ALA A 23 6.63 -5.16 -6.11
C ALA A 23 6.43 -5.91 -7.44
N GLY A 24 5.87 -5.24 -8.45
CA GLY A 24 5.71 -5.80 -9.79
C GLY A 24 7.05 -6.16 -10.42
N PHE A 25 8.06 -5.29 -10.30
CA PHE A 25 9.41 -5.54 -10.81
C PHE A 25 10.06 -6.79 -10.19
N PHE A 26 9.87 -7.02 -8.88
CA PHE A 26 10.40 -8.19 -8.17
C PHE A 26 9.51 -9.44 -8.23
N GLY A 27 8.40 -9.42 -9.00
CA GLY A 27 7.48 -10.56 -9.13
C GLY A 27 6.62 -10.82 -7.87
N LEU A 28 6.54 -9.85 -6.95
CA LEU A 28 5.72 -9.93 -5.73
C LEU A 28 4.25 -9.65 -6.06
N THR A 29 3.64 -10.53 -6.84
CA THR A 29 2.35 -10.32 -7.52
C THR A 29 1.26 -9.83 -6.56
N ARG A 30 1.01 -10.54 -5.45
CA ARG A 30 -0.05 -10.15 -4.50
C ARG A 30 0.22 -8.81 -3.83
N PHE A 31 1.46 -8.53 -3.47
CA PHE A 31 1.86 -7.24 -2.90
C PHE A 31 1.60 -6.08 -3.89
N ALA A 32 1.92 -6.30 -5.16
CA ALA A 32 1.69 -5.34 -6.23
C ALA A 32 0.19 -5.08 -6.45
N GLU A 33 -0.64 -6.13 -6.47
CA GLU A 33 -2.10 -6.03 -6.58
C GLU A 33 -2.69 -5.20 -5.44
N VAL A 34 -2.37 -5.54 -4.19
CA VAL A 34 -2.92 -4.84 -3.02
C VAL A 34 -2.46 -3.38 -2.98
N SER A 35 -1.20 -3.11 -3.32
CA SER A 35 -0.70 -1.73 -3.46
C SER A 35 -1.45 -0.96 -4.56
N GLY A 36 -1.75 -1.61 -5.69
CA GLY A 36 -2.55 -1.00 -6.77
C GLY A 36 -3.99 -0.72 -6.37
N SER A 37 -4.62 -1.60 -5.58
CA SER A 37 -5.95 -1.36 -5.02
C SER A 37 -5.97 -0.15 -4.07
N LEU A 38 -4.96 -0.01 -3.21
CA LEU A 38 -4.79 1.16 -2.34
C LEU A 38 -4.57 2.46 -3.13
N GLU A 39 -3.72 2.43 -4.15
CA GLU A 39 -3.51 3.57 -5.04
C GLU A 39 -4.81 4.00 -5.72
N SER A 40 -5.54 3.03 -6.30
CA SER A 40 -6.76 3.28 -7.07
C SER A 40 -7.87 3.84 -6.19
N LEU A 41 -8.06 3.27 -4.99
CA LEU A 41 -9.06 3.73 -4.03
C LEU A 41 -8.84 5.19 -3.63
N LEU A 42 -7.59 5.59 -3.39
CA LEU A 42 -7.25 6.94 -2.94
C LEU A 42 -7.34 8.01 -4.04
N ILE A 43 -7.27 7.62 -5.32
CA ILE A 43 -7.43 8.55 -6.45
C ILE A 43 -8.82 8.50 -7.07
N ASP A 44 -9.70 7.65 -6.53
CA ASP A 44 -11.09 7.62 -6.98
C ASP A 44 -11.72 9.00 -6.78
N LYS A 45 -12.36 9.52 -7.82
CA LYS A 45 -13.03 10.82 -7.81
C LYS A 45 -14.16 10.89 -6.78
N ASP A 46 -14.73 9.74 -6.45
CA ASP A 46 -15.84 9.56 -5.51
C ASP A 46 -15.32 9.08 -4.14
N PHE A 47 -14.01 9.10 -3.91
CA PHE A 47 -13.40 8.70 -2.64
C PHE A 47 -13.98 9.50 -1.47
N ASN A 48 -14.57 8.78 -0.52
CA ASN A 48 -15.10 9.33 0.71
C ASN A 48 -14.47 8.63 1.91
N TRP A 49 -13.72 9.39 2.71
CA TRP A 49 -13.02 8.84 3.87
C TRP A 49 -13.95 8.09 4.84
N ASP A 50 -15.16 8.59 5.07
CA ASP A 50 -16.06 8.02 6.07
C ASP A 50 -16.64 6.67 5.62
N SER A 51 -16.86 6.47 4.31
CA SER A 51 -17.30 5.17 3.77
C SER A 51 -16.14 4.20 3.57
N GLU A 52 -14.97 4.69 3.16
CA GLU A 52 -13.85 3.84 2.73
C GLU A 52 -12.85 3.50 3.83
N VAL A 53 -12.93 4.11 5.01
CA VAL A 53 -11.93 3.90 6.08
C VAL A 53 -11.76 2.43 6.48
N ASN A 54 -12.83 1.63 6.46
CA ASN A 54 -12.74 0.20 6.81
C ASN A 54 -12.10 -0.60 5.67
N HIS A 55 -12.48 -0.32 4.43
CA HIS A 55 -11.88 -0.96 3.26
C HIS A 55 -10.38 -0.62 3.13
N LEU A 56 -9.99 0.64 3.38
CA LEU A 56 -8.59 1.03 3.47
C LEU A 56 -7.83 0.20 4.52
N LYS A 57 -8.39 0.05 5.72
CA LYS A 57 -7.76 -0.75 6.79
C LYS A 57 -7.58 -2.21 6.40
N GLU A 58 -8.56 -2.79 5.72
CA GLU A 58 -8.49 -4.18 5.24
C GLU A 58 -7.36 -4.35 4.23
N LEU A 59 -7.28 -3.47 3.22
CA LEU A 59 -6.19 -3.46 2.24
C LEU A 59 -4.82 -3.25 2.88
N PHE A 60 -4.71 -2.33 3.84
CA PHE A 60 -3.47 -2.12 4.60
C PHE A 60 -3.06 -3.35 5.42
N SER A 61 -4.03 -4.02 6.05
CA SER A 61 -3.77 -5.26 6.81
C SER A 61 -3.26 -6.36 5.89
N GLU A 62 -3.85 -6.49 4.70
CA GLU A 62 -3.40 -7.45 3.70
C GLU A 62 -1.98 -7.12 3.21
N LEU A 63 -1.71 -5.87 2.88
CA LEU A 63 -0.39 -5.42 2.46
C LEU A 63 0.67 -5.74 3.53
N LYS A 64 0.33 -5.54 4.81
CA LYS A 64 1.19 -5.88 5.94
C LYS A 64 1.47 -7.39 6.01
N ILE A 65 0.46 -8.23 5.82
CA ILE A 65 0.63 -9.68 5.78
C ILE A 65 1.58 -10.09 4.65
N GLU A 66 1.44 -9.51 3.45
CA GLU A 66 2.35 -9.78 2.35
C GLU A 66 3.79 -9.28 2.65
N ALA A 67 3.92 -8.13 3.30
CA ALA A 67 5.22 -7.60 3.73
C ALA A 67 5.94 -8.55 4.72
N GLU A 68 5.18 -9.17 5.63
CA GLU A 68 5.72 -10.10 6.63
C GLU A 68 6.22 -11.42 6.03
N LYS A 69 5.73 -11.80 4.84
CA LYS A 69 6.21 -12.97 4.08
C LYS A 69 7.54 -12.73 3.38
N LEU A 70 7.94 -11.47 3.21
CA LEU A 70 9.21 -11.15 2.57
C LEU A 70 10.37 -11.70 3.41
N PRO A 71 11.43 -12.20 2.78
CA PRO A 71 12.60 -12.66 3.50
C PRO A 71 13.13 -11.50 4.35
N LYS A 72 13.10 -11.70 5.67
CA LYS A 72 13.79 -10.79 6.59
C LYS A 72 15.27 -10.87 6.22
N SER A 73 15.92 -9.71 6.06
CA SER A 73 17.35 -9.67 5.77
C SER A 73 18.07 -10.62 6.71
N ALA A 74 18.60 -11.71 6.18
CA ALA A 74 19.57 -12.51 6.92
C ALA A 74 20.66 -11.52 7.31
N HIS A 75 21.04 -11.49 8.59
CA HIS A 75 22.26 -10.82 8.99
C HIS A 75 23.35 -11.33 8.06
N ILE A 76 23.78 -10.49 7.12
CA ILE A 76 25.05 -10.66 6.44
C ILE A 76 26.05 -10.49 7.58
N GLN A 77 26.43 -11.59 8.22
CA GLN A 77 27.63 -11.61 9.02
C GLN A 77 28.74 -11.35 8.02
N SER A 78 29.18 -10.09 7.98
CA SER A 78 30.43 -9.70 7.36
C SER A 78 31.52 -10.55 8.01
N ASN A 79 32.09 -11.50 7.25
CA ASN A 79 33.35 -12.14 7.61
C ASN A 79 34.50 -11.14 7.51
#